data_AF-A0A350MM23-F1
#
_entry.id   AF-A0A350MM23-F1
#
_cell.length_a   1.000
_cell.length_b   1.000
_cell.length_c   1.000
_cell.angle_alpha   90.00
_cell.angle_beta   90.00
_cell.angle_gamma   90.00
#
_symmetry.space_group_name_H-M   'P 1'
#
loop_
_entity.id
_entity.type
_entity.pdbx_description
1 polymer ?
#
loop_
_entity_poly.entity_id
_entity_poly.type
_entity_poly.pdbx_seq_one_letter_code
_entity_poly.pdbx_strand_id
1 'polypeptide(L)'
;VDSINYKLDVYSTPYVDLGQDLYLFNCEPVVLDAGGGSLDVSYEWQDGSRQRFYKATENGTYWVKVSNRGCYTIDTIQVQLCEGYVWAPTAFSPNSDGLNETFKIITSDETINFQMYIYSRSGMLVYETDDITKGWDGKDMNGELCPSGVYVWKIIYKGNSPTSPGIEFTRSGVVTLIR
;
A
#
# COMPACT_ATOMS: atom_id res chain seq x y z
N VAL A 1 58.95 13.63 -30.95
CA VAL A 1 58.29 13.17 -29.71
C VAL A 1 57.11 12.35 -30.16
N ASP A 2 57.15 11.05 -29.89
CA ASP A 2 56.09 10.12 -30.29
C ASP A 2 54.97 10.19 -29.25
N SER A 3 53.72 10.31 -29.71
CA SER A 3 52.55 10.51 -28.84
C SER A 3 51.66 9.29 -28.93
N ILE A 4 51.52 8.55 -27.83
CA ILE A 4 50.60 7.42 -27.73
C ILE A 4 49.25 7.94 -27.24
N ASN A 5 48.19 7.69 -28.00
CA ASN A 5 46.82 8.00 -27.59
C ASN A 5 46.21 6.79 -26.87
N TYR A 6 45.80 6.97 -25.62
CA TYR A 6 44.98 5.99 -24.89
C TYR A 6 43.53 6.45 -24.88
N LYS A 7 42.60 5.55 -25.21
CA LYS A 7 41.17 5.78 -25.07
C LYS A 7 40.73 5.29 -23.68
N LEU A 8 40.28 6.22 -22.84
CA LEU A 8 39.70 5.92 -21.53
C LEU A 8 38.18 5.97 -21.68
N ASP A 9 37.51 4.83 -21.53
CA ASP A 9 36.05 4.77 -21.46
C ASP A 9 35.63 4.84 -19.98
N VAL A 10 35.00 5.94 -19.57
CA VAL A 10 34.48 6.14 -18.21
C VAL A 10 33.01 5.73 -18.17
N TYR A 11 32.66 4.85 -17.22
CA TYR A 11 31.29 4.38 -17.02
C TYR A 11 30.70 4.97 -15.75
N SER A 12 29.40 5.28 -15.78
CA SER A 12 28.66 5.69 -14.59
C SER A 12 28.51 4.51 -13.62
N THR A 13 28.59 4.79 -12.33
CA THR A 13 28.24 3.81 -11.28
C THR A 13 26.79 3.36 -11.45
N PRO A 14 26.48 2.07 -11.21
CA PRO A 14 25.10 1.61 -11.22
C PRO A 14 24.29 2.35 -10.14
N TYR A 15 23.05 2.69 -10.47
CA TYR A 15 22.10 3.28 -9.52
C TYR A 15 21.06 2.24 -9.11
N VAL A 16 20.75 2.21 -7.82
CA VAL A 16 19.68 1.40 -7.23
C VAL A 16 19.07 2.16 -6.06
N ASP A 17 17.74 2.06 -5.95
CA ASP A 17 16.91 2.67 -4.92
C ASP A 17 15.64 1.82 -4.80
N LEU A 18 15.54 1.06 -3.72
CA LEU A 18 14.40 0.20 -3.36
C LEU A 18 13.26 1.02 -2.74
N GLY A 19 13.47 2.31 -2.50
CA GLY A 19 12.52 3.21 -1.90
C GLY A 19 12.59 3.24 -0.38
N GLN A 20 11.52 3.79 0.22
CA GLN A 20 11.37 3.87 1.67
C GLN A 20 10.94 2.52 2.25
N ASP A 21 11.23 2.29 3.53
CA ASP A 21 10.81 1.10 4.26
C ASP A 21 9.28 0.87 4.18
N LEU A 22 8.89 -0.40 4.12
CA LEU A 22 7.52 -0.85 3.90
C LEU A 22 6.94 -1.45 5.18
N TYR A 23 5.88 -0.85 5.69
CA TYR A 23 5.14 -1.33 6.84
C TYR A 23 3.68 -1.50 6.42
N LEU A 24 3.27 -2.75 6.19
CA LEU A 24 2.03 -3.09 5.51
C LEU A 24 1.04 -3.71 6.50
N PHE A 25 -0.19 -3.18 6.52
CA PHE A 25 -1.32 -3.66 7.34
C PHE A 25 -1.93 -4.98 6.84
N ASN A 26 -1.38 -5.54 5.77
CA ASN A 26 -1.78 -6.84 5.25
C ASN A 26 -0.57 -7.77 5.21
N CYS A 27 -0.87 -9.06 5.07
CA CYS A 27 0.11 -10.12 5.00
C CYS A 27 0.44 -10.49 3.55
N GLU A 28 0.11 -9.62 2.59
CA GLU A 28 0.34 -9.91 1.18
C GLU A 28 1.82 -9.68 0.83
N PRO A 29 2.46 -10.61 0.10
CA PRO A 29 3.83 -10.41 -0.36
C PRO A 29 3.96 -9.16 -1.23
N VAL A 30 5.08 -8.45 -1.09
CA VAL A 30 5.41 -7.29 -1.90
C VAL A 30 6.52 -7.62 -2.90
N VAL A 31 6.41 -7.07 -4.12
CA VAL A 31 7.45 -7.19 -5.15
C VAL A 31 8.33 -5.95 -5.09
N LEU A 32 9.60 -6.14 -4.74
CA LEU A 32 10.64 -5.13 -4.77
C LEU A 32 11.24 -5.07 -6.17
N ASP A 33 11.47 -3.86 -6.68
CA ASP A 33 12.08 -3.62 -7.99
C ASP A 33 13.44 -2.92 -7.80
N ALA A 34 14.54 -3.60 -8.16
CA ALA A 34 15.89 -3.03 -8.08
C ALA A 34 16.19 -1.97 -9.17
N GLY A 35 15.22 -1.62 -10.01
CA GLY A 35 15.37 -0.66 -11.10
C GLY A 35 16.22 -1.20 -12.25
N GLY A 36 16.54 -0.34 -13.22
CA GLY A 36 17.27 -0.72 -14.44
C GLY A 36 17.98 0.44 -15.15
N GLY A 37 18.46 1.42 -14.39
CA GLY A 37 18.93 2.72 -14.91
C GLY A 37 20.22 2.71 -15.73
N SER A 38 20.86 1.55 -15.97
CA SER A 38 22.10 1.49 -16.75
C SER A 38 22.11 0.25 -17.67
N LEU A 39 22.59 0.43 -18.90
CA LEU A 39 22.87 -0.69 -19.81
C LEU A 39 23.93 -1.61 -19.17
N ASP A 40 23.78 -2.93 -19.34
CA ASP A 40 24.68 -3.97 -18.82
C ASP A 40 24.84 -4.06 -17.29
N VAL A 41 23.73 -4.03 -16.54
CA VAL A 41 23.72 -4.30 -15.10
C VAL A 41 23.46 -5.77 -14.77
N SER A 42 23.97 -6.21 -13.63
CA SER A 42 23.64 -7.51 -13.01
C SER A 42 23.16 -7.30 -11.58
N TYR A 43 22.25 -8.16 -11.13
CA TYR A 43 21.64 -8.11 -9.81
C TYR A 43 22.09 -9.30 -8.97
N GLU A 44 22.21 -9.10 -7.67
CA GLU A 44 22.43 -10.14 -6.67
C GLU A 44 21.67 -9.76 -5.39
N TRP A 45 20.64 -10.53 -5.04
CA TRP A 45 19.88 -10.37 -3.81
C TRP A 45 20.50 -11.17 -2.66
N GLN A 46 20.00 -10.95 -1.45
CA GLN A 46 20.47 -11.62 -0.23
C GLN A 46 20.40 -13.15 -0.24
N ASP A 47 19.55 -13.73 -1.09
CA ASP A 47 19.43 -15.19 -1.28
C ASP A 47 20.28 -15.72 -2.45
N GLY A 48 21.06 -14.85 -3.11
CA GLY A 48 21.85 -15.17 -4.29
C GLY A 48 21.07 -15.15 -5.61
N SER A 49 19.77 -14.83 -5.60
CA SER A 49 18.98 -14.67 -6.82
C SER A 49 19.46 -13.44 -7.62
N ARG A 50 19.26 -13.49 -8.94
CA ARG A 50 19.83 -12.51 -9.90
C ARG A 50 18.79 -11.81 -10.77
N GLN A 51 17.52 -11.90 -10.39
CA GLN A 51 16.44 -11.23 -11.10
C GLN A 51 16.39 -9.76 -10.69
N ARG A 52 15.82 -8.91 -11.54
CA ARG A 52 15.57 -7.50 -11.20
C ARG A 52 14.53 -7.34 -10.08
N PHE A 53 13.57 -8.25 -10.04
CA PHE A 53 12.48 -8.24 -9.07
C PHE A 53 12.73 -9.27 -7.98
N TYR A 54 12.33 -8.93 -6.75
CA TYR A 54 12.36 -9.83 -5.61
C TYR A 54 11.01 -9.84 -4.90
N LYS A 55 10.50 -11.02 -4.55
CA LYS A 55 9.24 -11.14 -3.83
C LYS A 55 9.51 -11.30 -2.33
N ALA A 56 9.31 -10.24 -1.57
CA ALA A 56 9.41 -10.27 -0.11
C ALA A 56 8.12 -10.88 0.48
N THR A 57 8.27 -12.00 1.19
CA THR A 57 7.15 -12.76 1.78
C THR A 57 7.18 -12.76 3.31
N GLU A 58 8.27 -12.28 3.92
CA GLU A 58 8.48 -12.31 5.37
C GLU A 58 8.98 -10.96 5.86
N ASN A 59 8.83 -10.73 7.17
CA ASN A 59 9.34 -9.52 7.82
C ASN A 59 10.87 -9.58 7.87
N GLY A 60 11.54 -8.51 7.48
CA GLY A 60 12.99 -8.45 7.51
C GLY A 60 13.59 -7.35 6.66
N THR A 61 14.92 -7.29 6.67
CA THR A 61 15.69 -6.38 5.83
C THR A 61 16.11 -7.11 4.55
N TYR A 62 15.76 -6.53 3.41
CA TYR A 62 16.10 -7.00 2.08
C TYR A 62 17.19 -6.11 1.50
N TRP A 63 18.06 -6.67 0.67
CA TRP A 63 19.09 -5.89 -0.01
C TRP A 63 19.38 -6.43 -1.39
N VAL A 64 19.74 -5.53 -2.29
CA VAL A 64 20.19 -5.90 -3.63
C VAL A 64 21.51 -5.21 -3.94
N LYS A 65 22.43 -5.95 -4.53
CA LYS A 65 23.65 -5.44 -5.12
C LYS A 65 23.47 -5.34 -6.62
N VAL A 66 23.64 -4.14 -7.16
CA VAL A 66 23.62 -3.89 -8.60
C VAL A 66 25.04 -3.60 -9.07
N SER A 67 25.52 -4.39 -10.03
CA SER A 67 26.89 -4.30 -10.53
C SER A 67 26.94 -3.97 -12.03
N ASN A 68 27.88 -3.12 -12.43
CA ASN A 68 28.17 -2.79 -13.83
C ASN A 68 29.69 -2.60 -14.02
N ARG A 69 30.29 -3.35 -14.95
CA ARG A 69 31.69 -3.19 -15.40
C ARG A 69 32.71 -2.96 -14.27
N GLY A 70 32.57 -3.72 -13.18
CA GLY A 70 33.48 -3.69 -12.02
C GLY A 70 33.08 -2.73 -10.89
N CYS A 71 32.08 -1.88 -11.08
CA CYS A 71 31.47 -1.06 -10.03
C CYS A 71 30.22 -1.75 -9.48
N TYR A 72 29.90 -1.49 -8.21
CA TYR A 72 28.63 -1.92 -7.62
C TYR A 72 28.08 -0.88 -6.64
N THR A 73 26.76 -0.92 -6.49
CA THR A 73 26.00 -0.18 -5.48
C THR A 73 25.10 -1.17 -4.77
N ILE A 74 24.87 -0.95 -3.48
CA ILE A 74 23.94 -1.75 -2.66
C ILE A 74 22.89 -0.81 -2.13
N ASP A 75 21.66 -1.29 -2.09
CA ASP A 75 20.59 -0.63 -1.35
C ASP A 75 19.81 -1.63 -0.50
N THR A 76 19.21 -1.14 0.58
CA THR A 76 18.51 -1.92 1.60
C THR A 76 17.12 -1.37 1.84
N ILE A 77 16.17 -2.26 2.13
CA ILE A 77 14.81 -1.88 2.51
C ILE A 77 14.32 -2.78 3.65
N GLN A 78 13.66 -2.20 4.66
CA GLN A 78 12.97 -2.95 5.69
C GLN A 78 11.53 -3.21 5.27
N VAL A 79 11.10 -4.48 5.33
CA VAL A 79 9.72 -4.89 5.06
C VAL A 79 9.13 -5.48 6.34
N GLN A 80 8.00 -4.94 6.77
CA GLN A 80 7.15 -5.48 7.83
C GLN A 80 5.74 -5.70 7.27
N LEU A 81 5.31 -6.95 7.25
CA LEU A 81 3.98 -7.40 6.87
C LEU A 81 3.15 -7.64 8.13
N CYS A 82 1.82 -7.57 7.97
CA CYS A 82 0.85 -7.81 9.04
C CYS A 82 1.00 -6.85 10.24
N GLU A 83 1.46 -5.62 10.03
CA GLU A 83 1.58 -4.59 11.07
C GLU A 83 0.21 -3.99 11.40
N GLY A 84 -0.66 -4.79 12.00
CA GLY A 84 -2.00 -4.39 12.42
C GLY A 84 -3.12 -4.95 11.54
N TYR A 85 -4.30 -4.34 11.64
CA TYR A 85 -5.48 -4.76 10.90
C TYR A 85 -6.30 -3.57 10.42
N VAL A 86 -6.94 -3.76 9.27
CA VAL A 86 -8.02 -2.91 8.76
C VAL A 86 -9.18 -3.85 8.46
N TRP A 87 -10.36 -3.59 9.00
CA TRP A 87 -11.50 -4.48 8.93
C TRP A 87 -12.81 -3.71 8.72
N ALA A 88 -13.70 -4.30 7.92
CA ALA A 88 -15.01 -3.75 7.62
C ALA A 88 -16.10 -4.73 8.10
N PRO A 89 -17.09 -4.28 8.89
CA PRO A 89 -18.22 -5.12 9.27
C PRO A 89 -19.09 -5.48 8.07
N THR A 90 -19.84 -6.58 8.18
CA THR A 90 -20.70 -7.07 7.09
C THR A 90 -22.13 -6.55 7.15
N ALA A 91 -22.55 -6.03 8.30
CA ALA A 91 -23.88 -5.47 8.51
C ALA A 91 -23.90 -4.45 9.66
N PHE A 92 -24.90 -3.58 9.66
CA PHE A 92 -25.17 -2.63 10.74
C PHE A 92 -26.68 -2.32 10.81
N SER A 93 -27.16 -1.85 11.95
CA SER A 93 -28.57 -1.66 12.27
C SER A 93 -28.79 -0.32 12.98
N PRO A 94 -28.96 0.79 12.24
CA PRO A 94 -29.22 2.11 12.82
C PRO A 94 -30.66 2.20 13.35
N ASN A 95 -30.90 1.63 14.54
CA ASN A 95 -32.20 1.54 15.23
C ASN A 95 -32.21 2.28 16.59
N SER A 96 -31.14 3.00 16.94
CA SER A 96 -31.00 3.75 18.19
C SER A 96 -30.97 2.91 19.47
N ASP A 97 -30.54 1.65 19.39
CA ASP A 97 -30.27 0.81 20.56
C ASP A 97 -28.83 0.96 21.08
N GLY A 98 -27.97 1.66 20.34
CA GLY A 98 -26.58 1.94 20.66
C GLY A 98 -25.60 0.87 20.15
N LEU A 99 -26.08 -0.17 19.46
CA LEU A 99 -25.30 -1.26 18.92
C LEU A 99 -25.31 -1.24 17.39
N ASN A 100 -24.12 -1.20 16.78
CA ASN A 100 -23.97 -1.21 15.32
C ASN A 100 -24.78 -0.11 14.61
N GLU A 101 -24.82 1.10 15.19
CA GLU A 101 -25.56 2.25 14.64
C GLU A 101 -24.91 2.81 13.37
N THR A 102 -23.63 2.53 13.15
CA THR A 102 -22.88 3.01 11.99
C THR A 102 -22.03 1.91 11.38
N PHE A 103 -21.92 1.92 10.06
CA PHE A 103 -20.86 1.21 9.35
C PHE A 103 -19.57 2.03 9.44
N LYS A 104 -18.65 1.59 10.28
CA LYS A 104 -17.33 2.19 10.50
C LYS A 104 -16.23 1.16 10.24
N ILE A 105 -15.14 1.60 9.62
CA ILE A 105 -13.94 0.79 9.45
C ILE A 105 -13.21 0.70 10.80
N ILE A 106 -12.83 -0.52 11.19
CA ILE A 106 -12.08 -0.78 12.41
C ILE A 106 -10.62 -1.01 12.03
N THR A 107 -9.71 -0.26 12.65
CA THR A 107 -8.28 -0.32 12.38
C THR A 107 -7.50 -0.32 13.69
N SER A 108 -6.30 -0.91 13.69
CA SER A 108 -5.34 -0.78 14.78
C SER A 108 -4.59 0.56 14.78
N ASP A 109 -4.66 1.31 13.67
CA ASP A 109 -4.03 2.62 13.50
C ASP A 109 -5.03 3.61 12.89
N GLU A 110 -5.52 4.55 13.70
CA GLU A 110 -6.42 5.64 13.28
C GLU A 110 -5.66 6.86 12.73
N THR A 111 -4.33 6.79 12.59
CA THR A 111 -3.52 7.89 12.03
C THR A 111 -3.28 7.74 10.52
N ILE A 112 -3.65 6.60 9.94
CA ILE A 112 -3.53 6.31 8.51
C ILE A 112 -4.27 7.36 7.67
N ASN A 113 -3.72 7.66 6.49
CA ASN A 113 -4.46 8.39 5.48
C ASN A 113 -5.58 7.50 4.97
N PHE A 114 -6.82 7.99 4.97
CA PHE A 114 -8.01 7.19 4.76
C PHE A 114 -9.06 7.93 3.93
N GLN A 115 -9.76 7.18 3.07
CA GLN A 115 -10.98 7.60 2.41
C GLN A 115 -11.93 6.41 2.34
N MET A 116 -13.20 6.65 2.60
CA MET A 116 -14.27 5.67 2.45
C MET A 116 -15.39 6.24 1.59
N TYR A 117 -15.90 5.39 0.70
CA TYR A 117 -17.03 5.65 -0.17
C TYR A 117 -18.05 4.53 -0.02
N ILE A 118 -19.33 4.89 0.09
CA ILE A 118 -20.45 3.96 0.07
C ILE A 118 -21.30 4.25 -1.16
N TYR A 119 -21.58 3.20 -1.92
CA TYR A 119 -22.39 3.24 -3.11
C TYR A 119 -23.66 2.42 -2.92
N SER A 120 -24.77 2.90 -3.47
CA SER A 120 -25.96 2.09 -3.66
C SER A 120 -25.69 0.92 -4.60
N ARG A 121 -26.60 -0.06 -4.65
CA ARG A 121 -26.53 -1.19 -5.60
C ARG A 121 -26.49 -0.73 -7.07
N SER A 122 -27.01 0.44 -7.41
CA SER A 122 -26.96 1.01 -8.77
C SER A 122 -25.66 1.75 -9.08
N GLY A 123 -24.73 1.86 -8.12
CA GLY A 123 -23.45 2.54 -8.28
C GLY A 123 -23.49 4.04 -7.93
N MET A 124 -24.60 4.55 -7.38
CA MET A 124 -24.70 5.94 -6.94
C MET A 124 -23.95 6.12 -5.62
N LEU A 125 -23.06 7.11 -5.52
CA LEU A 125 -22.41 7.48 -4.26
C LEU A 125 -23.47 8.00 -3.28
N VAL A 126 -23.56 7.41 -2.09
CA VAL A 126 -24.52 7.82 -1.05
C VAL A 126 -23.84 8.36 0.20
N TYR A 127 -22.58 8.04 0.45
CA TYR A 127 -21.83 8.56 1.59
C TYR A 127 -20.33 8.54 1.29
N GLU A 128 -19.61 9.53 1.81
CA GLU A 128 -18.15 9.56 1.79
C GLU A 128 -17.59 10.19 3.07
N THR A 129 -16.38 9.77 3.45
CA THR A 129 -15.62 10.41 4.52
C THR A 129 -14.13 10.13 4.37
N ASP A 130 -13.30 11.07 4.79
CA ASP A 130 -11.85 10.93 4.97
C ASP A 130 -11.44 10.77 6.44
N ASP A 131 -12.41 10.82 7.36
CA ASP A 131 -12.21 10.69 8.79
C ASP A 131 -12.45 9.24 9.23
N ILE A 132 -11.36 8.53 9.50
CA ILE A 132 -11.39 7.12 9.95
C ILE A 132 -12.21 6.93 11.23
N THR A 133 -12.43 7.99 12.02
CA THR A 133 -13.21 7.90 13.25
C THR A 133 -14.72 7.93 13.00
N LYS A 134 -15.16 8.35 11.80
CA LYS A 134 -16.56 8.44 11.40
C LYS A 134 -17.05 7.18 10.67
N GLY A 135 -18.37 7.01 10.67
CA GLY A 135 -19.04 5.90 10.01
C GLY A 135 -20.36 6.34 9.38
N TRP A 136 -20.88 5.50 8.49
CA TRP A 136 -22.14 5.73 7.79
C TRP A 136 -23.32 5.24 8.62
N ASP A 137 -24.29 6.11 8.92
CA ASP A 137 -25.49 5.82 9.74
C ASP A 137 -26.71 5.37 8.90
N GLY A 138 -26.51 5.06 7.62
CA GLY A 138 -27.59 4.68 6.72
C GLY A 138 -28.41 5.85 6.21
N LYS A 139 -27.86 7.07 6.19
CA LYS A 139 -28.40 8.24 5.49
C LYS A 139 -27.51 8.65 4.32
N ASP A 140 -28.10 9.17 3.27
CA ASP A 140 -27.33 9.71 2.15
C ASP A 140 -26.68 11.06 2.50
N MET A 141 -25.91 11.63 1.56
CA MET A 141 -25.25 12.94 1.71
C MET A 141 -26.23 14.11 1.89
N ASN A 142 -27.52 13.94 1.58
CA ASN A 142 -28.57 14.94 1.84
C ASN A 142 -29.24 14.74 3.21
N GLY A 143 -28.87 13.69 3.95
CA GLY A 143 -29.47 13.30 5.22
C GLY A 143 -30.74 12.46 5.08
N GLU A 144 -31.09 12.01 3.87
CA GLU A 144 -32.26 11.17 3.63
C GLU A 144 -31.97 9.70 3.99
N LEU A 145 -32.97 9.01 4.54
CA LEU A 145 -32.80 7.61 4.93
C LEU A 145 -32.62 6.72 3.70
N CYS A 146 -31.50 6.01 3.66
CA CYS A 146 -31.26 4.96 2.68
C CYS A 146 -32.15 3.73 2.97
N PRO A 147 -32.73 3.08 1.94
CA PRO A 147 -33.49 1.84 2.12
C PRO A 147 -32.67 0.70 2.72
N SER A 148 -33.31 -0.20 3.47
CA SER A 148 -32.67 -1.45 3.90
C SER A 148 -32.23 -2.26 2.68
N GLY A 149 -31.02 -2.81 2.73
CA GLY A 149 -30.44 -3.50 1.58
C GLY A 149 -28.92 -3.61 1.61
N VAL A 150 -28.36 -4.04 0.49
CA VAL A 150 -26.92 -4.23 0.30
C VAL A 150 -26.32 -3.02 -0.39
N TYR A 151 -25.24 -2.51 0.20
CA TYR A 151 -24.45 -1.37 -0.29
C TYR A 151 -23.02 -1.81 -0.56
N VAL A 152 -22.38 -1.19 -1.54
CA VAL A 152 -20.99 -1.44 -1.87
C VAL A 152 -20.14 -0.41 -1.15
N TRP A 153 -19.11 -0.85 -0.44
CA TRP A 153 -18.13 0.05 0.15
C TRP A 153 -16.79 -0.07 -0.58
N LYS A 154 -16.08 1.05 -0.67
CA LYS A 154 -14.70 1.14 -1.13
C LYS A 154 -13.94 1.97 -0.12
N ILE A 155 -12.77 1.48 0.30
CA ILE A 155 -11.82 2.24 1.10
C ILE A 155 -10.49 2.35 0.36
N ILE A 156 -9.86 3.50 0.52
CA ILE A 156 -8.50 3.77 0.08
C ILE A 156 -7.73 4.16 1.33
N TYR A 157 -6.60 3.52 1.59
CA TYR A 157 -5.80 3.85 2.76
C TYR A 157 -4.30 3.63 2.54
N LYS A 158 -3.50 4.39 3.27
CA LYS A 158 -2.04 4.24 3.36
C LYS A 158 -1.56 4.68 4.74
N GLY A 159 -0.43 4.15 5.19
CA GLY A 159 0.22 4.65 6.40
C GLY A 159 0.51 6.15 6.31
N ASN A 160 0.57 6.83 7.45
CA ASN A 160 0.87 8.26 7.56
C ASN A 160 2.12 8.53 8.43
N SER A 161 2.84 7.47 8.82
CA SER A 161 4.02 7.61 9.66
C SER A 161 5.25 7.94 8.81
N PRO A 162 6.22 8.72 9.31
CA PRO A 162 7.55 8.83 8.70
C PRO A 162 8.26 7.49 8.50
N THR A 163 7.91 6.49 9.33
CA THR A 163 8.38 5.11 9.20
C THR A 163 7.45 4.25 8.36
N SER A 164 6.20 4.67 8.13
CA SER A 164 5.20 3.94 7.34
C SER A 164 4.51 4.91 6.37
N PRO A 165 5.24 5.43 5.37
CA PRO A 165 4.66 6.28 4.33
C PRO A 165 3.68 5.49 3.46
N GLY A 166 3.82 4.15 3.49
CA GLY A 166 2.88 3.17 2.99
C GLY A 166 2.80 3.12 1.46
N ILE A 167 2.24 2.02 0.97
CA ILE A 167 1.68 1.93 -0.38
C ILE A 167 0.18 2.17 -0.25
N GLU A 168 -0.41 2.84 -1.23
CA GLU A 168 -1.87 2.99 -1.26
C GLU A 168 -2.54 1.64 -1.51
N PHE A 169 -3.41 1.24 -0.59
CA PHE A 169 -4.25 0.06 -0.72
C PHE A 169 -5.69 0.45 -0.99
N THR A 170 -6.31 -0.25 -1.93
CA THR A 170 -7.75 -0.19 -2.16
C THR A 170 -8.38 -1.51 -1.69
N ARG A 171 -9.42 -1.41 -0.86
CA ARG A 171 -10.28 -2.55 -0.53
C ARG A 171 -11.72 -2.19 -0.84
N SER A 172 -12.50 -3.21 -1.19
CA SER A 172 -13.92 -3.05 -1.43
C SER A 172 -14.67 -4.31 -1.00
N GLY A 173 -15.97 -4.15 -0.79
CA GLY A 173 -16.85 -5.22 -0.38
C GLY A 173 -18.28 -4.74 -0.31
N VAL A 174 -19.10 -5.51 0.40
CA VAL A 174 -20.49 -5.16 0.64
C VAL A 174 -20.79 -5.06 2.12
N VAL A 175 -21.77 -4.23 2.47
CA VAL A 175 -22.36 -4.11 3.80
C VAL A 175 -23.88 -4.18 3.68
N THR A 176 -24.53 -4.81 4.65
CA THR A 176 -25.99 -4.88 4.74
C THR A 176 -26.51 -3.84 5.74
N LEU A 177 -27.37 -2.93 5.29
CA LEU A 177 -28.14 -2.02 6.12
C LEU A 177 -29.46 -2.70 6.51
N ILE A 178 -29.68 -2.88 7.81
CA ILE A 178 -30.86 -3.53 8.40
C ILE A 178 -31.65 -2.49 9.21
N ARG A 179 -32.97 -2.48 9.09
CA ARG A 179 -33.90 -1.70 9.93
C ARG A 179 -35.17 -2.49 10.17
#